data_AF-A0A2T0PW36-F1
#
_entry.id   AF-A0A2T0PW36-F1
#
_cell.length_a   1.000
_cell.length_b   1.000
_cell.length_c   1.000
_cell.angle_alpha   90.00
_cell.angle_beta   90.00
_cell.angle_gamma   90.00
#
_symmetry.space_group_name_H-M   'P 1'
#
loop_
_entity.id
_entity.type
_entity.pdbx_description
1 polymer ?
#
loop_
_entity_poly.entity_id
_entity_poly.type
_entity_poly.pdbx_seq_one_letter_code
_entity_poly.pdbx_strand_id
1 'polypeptide(L)'
;MGGMDRWTGEGGDRPDDAPDRGPAGGGPAAAPDARRGGARPGDPADTLPVGDHPAESGEPRSGIGAGPRLTDDDRAVFRRLAAEVESADDQSSFGGPVGEGPDLAAVVDVWSARLDGAEAPDCESRGDWTVVARTAHRLGALPDAAALFGRSDVPAHQVARDLANLERSDRLAGSPRRRDDIFTGLLRQFAGGETAHAVGAAAELRAAGRLLGDARLAEGGRIALDARRGERIDLGNGVVLGDIAPVPQADLVYVTADRVVNLAEVKATAQTLADKMRKDPDQLDRMLEWRGADPDMRRVEVHIATENGWTGVFSRMRPESEERYAIERLIVNGIPVCIEERVLMPDELQVIFDATFRAYVDNGREFPGGPGGWFAQNLPTLSAAREFLRPYGVDFL
;
A
#
# COMPACT_ATOMS: atom_id res chain seq x y z
N MET A 1 -62.95 -16.71 -6.95
CA MET A 1 -64.06 -16.00 -6.27
C MET A 1 -63.43 -15.15 -5.16
N GLY A 2 -63.68 -13.82 -5.20
CA GLY A 2 -63.23 -12.80 -4.23
C GLY A 2 -61.75 -12.43 -4.36
N GLY A 3 -61.31 -11.20 -4.66
CA GLY A 3 -61.96 -9.90 -4.72
C GLY A 3 -60.90 -8.87 -4.31
N MET A 4 -60.27 -8.23 -5.30
CA MET A 4 -59.32 -7.12 -5.13
C MET A 4 -60.09 -5.82 -4.86
N ASP A 5 -59.61 -5.00 -3.94
CA ASP A 5 -59.95 -3.57 -3.91
C ASP A 5 -58.68 -2.71 -3.94
N ARG A 6 -58.61 -1.90 -4.99
CA ARG A 6 -57.74 -0.73 -5.15
C ARG A 6 -58.37 0.44 -4.42
N TRP A 7 -57.55 1.33 -3.88
CA TRP A 7 -57.97 2.68 -3.54
C TRP A 7 -57.08 3.70 -4.26
N THR A 8 -57.74 4.63 -4.94
CA THR A 8 -57.22 5.74 -5.74
C THR A 8 -57.92 7.03 -5.28
N GLY A 9 -57.18 8.12 -5.22
CA GLY A 9 -57.66 9.51 -5.18
C GLY A 9 -56.40 10.40 -5.06
N GLU A 10 -55.99 11.24 -6.03
CA GLU A 10 -56.68 12.40 -6.65
C GLU A 10 -57.40 13.25 -5.60
N GLY A 11 -57.19 14.56 -5.44
CA GLY A 11 -56.45 15.59 -6.15
C GLY A 11 -56.76 16.93 -5.45
N GLY A 12 -56.02 18.01 -5.75
CA GLY A 12 -56.34 19.34 -5.21
C GLY A 12 -55.27 20.40 -5.51
N ASP A 13 -55.53 21.19 -6.55
CA ASP A 13 -54.75 22.31 -7.07
C ASP A 13 -54.73 23.58 -6.17
N ARG A 14 -53.57 24.28 -6.26
CA ARG A 14 -53.21 25.74 -6.34
C ARG A 14 -54.30 26.86 -6.14
N PRO A 15 -53.95 28.15 -5.84
CA PRO A 15 -52.78 28.92 -6.34
C PRO A 15 -52.13 30.03 -5.47
N ASP A 16 -51.00 30.54 -5.99
CA ASP A 16 -50.40 31.90 -6.04
C ASP A 16 -50.48 32.89 -4.85
N ASP A 17 -49.30 33.39 -4.42
CA ASP A 17 -48.89 34.78 -4.66
C ASP A 17 -47.49 35.10 -4.06
N ALA A 18 -46.64 35.74 -4.88
CA ALA A 18 -45.37 36.37 -4.48
C ALA A 18 -45.62 37.77 -3.89
N PRO A 19 -44.59 38.41 -3.28
CA PRO A 19 -43.94 39.44 -4.09
C PRO A 19 -42.43 39.60 -3.91
N ASP A 20 -41.85 39.91 -5.07
CA ASP A 20 -40.71 40.74 -5.42
C ASP A 20 -40.31 41.88 -4.43
N ARG A 21 -39.01 41.96 -4.10
CA ARG A 21 -38.30 43.21 -3.76
C ARG A 21 -36.85 43.15 -4.24
N GLY A 22 -36.58 43.97 -5.26
CA GLY A 22 -35.26 44.29 -5.82
C GLY A 22 -34.39 45.27 -5.01
N PRO A 23 -33.33 45.83 -5.63
CA PRO A 23 -32.01 46.01 -5.01
C PRO A 23 -31.57 47.47 -4.74
N ALA A 24 -30.52 47.62 -3.92
CA ALA A 24 -29.63 48.79 -3.81
C ALA A 24 -28.26 48.27 -3.29
N GLY A 25 -27.06 48.67 -3.70
CA GLY A 25 -26.59 49.84 -4.44
C GLY A 25 -25.45 50.51 -3.65
N GLY A 26 -24.20 50.39 -4.11
CA GLY A 26 -23.15 51.43 -3.98
C GLY A 26 -22.06 51.33 -2.90
N GLY A 27 -20.79 51.26 -3.35
CA GLY A 27 -19.73 52.20 -2.91
C GLY A 27 -18.54 51.67 -2.07
N PRO A 28 -17.27 51.90 -2.49
CA PRO A 28 -16.05 51.40 -1.84
C PRO A 28 -15.29 52.48 -1.01
N ALA A 29 -14.49 52.06 -0.02
CA ALA A 29 -13.36 52.77 0.64
C ALA A 29 -12.97 51.96 1.91
N ALA A 30 -11.76 51.87 2.44
CA ALA A 30 -10.42 52.35 2.12
C ALA A 30 -9.42 51.50 2.95
N ALA A 31 -8.19 51.37 2.45
CA ALA A 31 -7.04 50.95 3.24
C ALA A 31 -6.62 52.05 4.24
N PRO A 32 -5.83 51.70 5.27
CA PRO A 32 -4.76 52.57 5.70
C PRO A 32 -3.40 51.87 5.58
N ASP A 33 -2.54 52.53 4.81
CA ASP A 33 -1.13 52.23 4.67
C ASP A 33 -0.31 53.00 5.73
N ALA A 34 0.79 52.36 6.14
CA ALA A 34 2.03 52.90 6.70
C ALA A 34 2.02 53.84 7.93
N ARG A 35 2.83 53.52 8.95
CA ARG A 35 4.24 54.02 9.03
C ARG A 35 5.02 53.57 10.28
N ARG A 36 6.22 53.04 9.97
CA ARG A 36 7.57 53.35 10.49
C ARG A 36 7.94 53.15 11.97
N GLY A 37 8.99 52.34 12.11
CA GLY A 37 10.13 52.54 13.03
C GLY A 37 10.73 51.18 13.41
N GLY A 38 12.00 50.84 13.24
CA GLY A 38 13.19 51.51 12.71
C GLY A 38 14.29 50.44 12.66
N ALA A 39 15.18 50.51 11.68
CA ALA A 39 16.35 49.63 11.59
C ALA A 39 17.47 50.14 12.50
N ARG A 40 18.22 49.23 13.16
CA ARG A 40 19.71 49.13 13.17
C ARG A 40 20.26 48.01 14.08
N PRO A 41 21.55 47.60 13.96
CA PRO A 41 21.95 46.22 13.66
C PRO A 41 22.87 45.58 14.73
N GLY A 42 23.17 44.28 14.57
CA GLY A 42 24.29 43.61 15.27
C GLY A 42 24.19 42.09 15.27
N ASP A 43 25.03 41.45 14.44
CA ASP A 43 25.49 40.04 14.43
C ASP A 43 25.97 39.49 15.80
N PRO A 44 26.37 38.20 15.98
CA PRO A 44 26.35 37.05 15.05
C PRO A 44 25.85 35.70 15.67
N ALA A 45 25.72 34.68 14.80
CA ALA A 45 25.96 33.24 15.03
C ALA A 45 25.46 32.56 16.32
N ASP A 46 24.46 31.68 16.17
CA ASP A 46 24.34 30.48 17.01
C ASP A 46 23.97 29.27 16.16
N THR A 47 25.00 28.49 15.88
CA THR A 47 25.00 27.06 15.53
C THR A 47 24.25 26.25 16.56
N LEU A 48 23.19 25.55 16.16
CA LEU A 48 22.57 24.51 16.99
C LEU A 48 23.39 23.21 16.89
N PRO A 49 23.63 22.52 18.03
CA PRO A 49 24.49 21.34 18.07
C PRO A 49 23.80 20.08 17.53
N VAL A 50 24.60 19.31 16.80
CA VAL A 50 24.41 17.90 16.50
C VAL A 50 24.33 17.14 17.84
N GLY A 51 23.18 16.54 18.11
CA GLY A 51 22.96 15.71 19.29
C GLY A 51 23.54 14.31 19.08
N ASP A 52 24.47 13.94 19.96
CA ASP A 52 25.07 12.62 20.09
C ASP A 52 24.01 11.52 20.27
N HIS A 53 24.13 10.46 19.47
CA HIS A 53 23.44 9.19 19.68
C HIS A 53 24.06 8.45 20.88
N PRO A 54 23.30 8.04 21.90
CA PRO A 54 23.82 7.13 22.92
C PRO A 54 23.97 5.72 22.34
N ALA A 55 25.11 5.11 22.68
CA ALA A 55 25.54 3.79 22.25
C ALA A 55 24.52 2.68 22.59
N GLU A 56 24.10 1.95 21.55
CA GLU A 56 23.37 0.70 21.68
C GLU A 56 24.32 -0.40 22.20
N SER A 57 23.94 -1.01 23.32
CA SER A 57 24.55 -2.25 23.82
C SER A 57 24.00 -3.42 23.01
N GLY A 58 24.74 -3.82 21.98
CA GLY A 58 24.39 -4.95 21.13
C GLY A 58 24.70 -6.30 21.80
N GLU A 59 23.66 -7.08 22.08
CA GLU A 59 23.76 -8.54 22.10
C GLU A 59 23.65 -9.08 20.66
N PRO A 60 24.34 -10.20 20.35
CA PRO A 60 24.60 -10.60 18.97
C PRO A 60 23.34 -11.20 18.33
N ARG A 61 22.75 -10.47 17.38
CA ARG A 61 21.83 -11.07 16.40
C ARG A 61 22.62 -12.05 15.52
N SER A 62 22.30 -13.33 15.65
CA SER A 62 22.79 -14.40 14.79
C SER A 62 22.56 -14.05 13.32
N GLY A 63 23.60 -14.21 12.51
CA GLY A 63 23.68 -13.71 11.14
C GLY A 63 22.53 -14.14 10.24
N ILE A 64 21.82 -13.14 9.72
CA ILE A 64 21.05 -13.25 8.48
C ILE A 64 22.07 -12.99 7.36
N GLY A 65 22.37 -14.03 6.59
CA GLY A 65 23.33 -13.92 5.49
C GLY A 65 22.89 -12.87 4.49
N ALA A 66 23.81 -12.00 4.09
CA ALA A 66 23.64 -11.18 2.89
C ALA A 66 23.25 -12.11 1.74
N GLY A 67 22.20 -11.77 1.00
CA GLY A 67 21.73 -12.56 -0.14
C GLY A 67 22.87 -12.87 -1.13
N PRO A 68 22.73 -13.92 -1.94
CA PRO A 68 23.78 -14.34 -2.86
C PRO A 68 24.19 -13.17 -3.76
N ARG A 69 25.49 -12.82 -3.72
CA ARG A 69 26.06 -11.80 -4.60
C ARG A 69 26.03 -12.33 -6.03
N LEU A 70 25.61 -11.49 -6.99
CA LEU A 70 25.71 -11.77 -8.42
C LEU A 70 27.11 -12.30 -8.77
N THR A 71 27.18 -13.39 -9.54
CA THR A 71 28.45 -13.98 -10.00
C THR A 71 29.17 -13.04 -10.97
N ASP A 72 30.47 -13.22 -11.17
CA ASP A 72 31.24 -12.37 -12.09
C ASP A 72 30.79 -12.49 -13.54
N ASP A 73 30.31 -13.68 -13.95
CA ASP A 73 29.74 -13.93 -15.27
C ASP A 73 28.40 -13.20 -15.45
N ASP A 74 27.54 -13.23 -14.43
CA ASP A 74 26.29 -12.46 -14.42
C ASP A 74 26.55 -10.96 -14.53
N ARG A 75 27.52 -10.45 -13.77
CA ARG A 75 27.94 -9.05 -13.85
C ARG A 75 28.53 -8.70 -15.20
N ALA A 76 29.15 -9.65 -15.91
CA ALA A 76 29.68 -9.43 -17.25
C ALA A 76 28.55 -9.34 -18.28
N VAL A 77 27.54 -10.21 -18.19
CA VAL A 77 26.33 -10.14 -19.03
C VAL A 77 25.59 -8.81 -18.82
N PHE A 78 25.35 -8.40 -17.57
CA PHE A 78 24.66 -7.13 -17.30
C PHE A 78 25.48 -5.91 -17.71
N ARG A 79 26.82 -5.93 -17.54
CA ARG A 79 27.68 -4.84 -18.02
C ARG A 79 27.70 -4.73 -19.54
N ARG A 80 27.69 -5.87 -20.25
CA ARG A 80 27.60 -5.88 -21.71
C ARG A 80 26.27 -5.30 -22.19
N LEU A 81 25.16 -5.75 -21.60
CA LEU A 81 23.82 -5.24 -21.93
C LEU A 81 23.70 -3.74 -21.62
N ALA A 82 24.23 -3.27 -20.49
CA ALA A 82 24.23 -1.84 -20.14
C ALA A 82 25.06 -0.99 -21.13
N ALA A 83 26.22 -1.48 -21.56
CA ALA A 83 27.05 -0.80 -22.56
C ALA A 83 26.38 -0.76 -23.96
N GLU A 84 25.60 -1.77 -24.30
CA GLU A 84 24.78 -1.80 -25.52
C GLU A 84 23.64 -0.75 -25.47
N VAL A 85 23.13 -0.41 -24.27
CA VAL A 85 22.15 0.69 -24.08
C VAL A 85 22.82 2.07 -24.15
N GLU A 86 23.94 2.27 -23.46
CA GLU A 86 24.66 3.56 -23.45
C GLU A 86 25.21 3.93 -24.86
N SER A 87 25.62 2.92 -25.65
CA SER A 87 26.07 3.14 -27.02
C SER A 87 24.94 3.39 -28.04
N ALA A 88 23.69 3.10 -27.69
CA ALA A 88 22.52 3.40 -28.52
C ALA A 88 22.09 4.87 -28.40
N ASP A 89 22.28 5.50 -27.22
CA ASP A 89 21.96 6.92 -27.00
C ASP A 89 22.97 7.87 -27.69
N ASP A 90 24.22 7.45 -27.85
CA ASP A 90 25.28 8.24 -28.50
C ASP A 90 25.25 8.20 -30.05
N GLN A 91 24.41 7.34 -30.64
CA GLN A 91 24.32 7.13 -32.11
C GLN A 91 23.20 7.94 -32.79
N SER A 92 22.63 8.96 -32.13
CA SER A 92 21.55 9.79 -32.70
C SER A 92 21.93 10.66 -33.92
N SER A 93 23.10 10.50 -34.54
CA SER A 93 23.53 11.33 -35.68
C SER A 93 24.13 10.62 -36.90
N PHE A 94 24.25 9.29 -36.96
CA PHE A 94 24.66 8.63 -38.21
C PHE A 94 23.92 7.32 -38.43
N GLY A 95 23.24 7.21 -39.59
CA GLY A 95 22.43 6.07 -40.01
C GLY A 95 23.22 4.79 -40.27
N GLY A 96 23.70 4.16 -39.20
CA GLY A 96 24.09 2.76 -39.18
C GLY A 96 22.88 1.83 -39.02
N PRO A 97 23.02 0.53 -39.34
CA PRO A 97 21.95 -0.44 -39.17
C PRO A 97 21.52 -0.46 -37.70
N VAL A 98 20.21 -0.39 -37.47
CA VAL A 98 19.58 -0.47 -36.15
C VAL A 98 20.19 -1.66 -35.42
N GLY A 99 21.05 -1.39 -34.43
CA GLY A 99 21.55 -2.43 -33.54
C GLY A 99 20.35 -3.11 -32.91
N GLU A 100 20.25 -4.43 -33.07
CA GLU A 100 19.25 -5.22 -32.37
C GLU A 100 19.40 -4.88 -30.88
N GLY A 101 18.35 -4.29 -30.29
CA GLY A 101 18.32 -3.96 -28.87
C GLY A 101 18.62 -5.21 -28.02
N PRO A 102 18.89 -5.04 -26.72
CA PRO A 102 19.25 -6.16 -25.86
C PRO A 102 18.24 -7.29 -26.01
N ASP A 103 18.74 -8.51 -26.23
CA ASP A 103 17.90 -9.69 -26.37
C ASP A 103 17.21 -9.98 -25.02
N LEU A 104 16.03 -9.37 -24.83
CA LEU A 104 15.24 -9.51 -23.61
C LEU A 104 14.82 -10.98 -23.39
N ALA A 105 14.75 -11.80 -24.44
CA ALA A 105 14.49 -13.22 -24.29
C ALA A 105 15.67 -13.91 -23.59
N ALA A 106 16.91 -13.60 -23.99
CA ALA A 106 18.10 -14.09 -23.31
C ALA A 106 18.18 -13.61 -21.85
N VAL A 107 17.76 -12.36 -21.55
CA VAL A 107 17.69 -11.86 -20.16
C VAL A 107 16.71 -12.70 -19.33
N VAL A 108 15.51 -12.94 -19.86
CA VAL A 108 14.49 -13.78 -19.21
C VAL A 108 15.00 -15.21 -19.03
N ASP A 109 15.73 -15.76 -20.00
CA ASP A 109 16.36 -17.09 -19.87
C ASP A 109 17.37 -17.15 -18.74
N VAL A 110 18.21 -16.13 -18.58
CA VAL A 110 19.16 -16.03 -17.47
C VAL A 110 18.43 -15.95 -16.13
N TRP A 111 17.37 -15.14 -16.02
CA TRP A 111 16.57 -15.06 -14.80
C TRP A 111 15.87 -16.40 -14.49
N SER A 112 15.38 -17.08 -15.53
CA SER A 112 14.78 -18.42 -15.42
C SER A 112 15.75 -19.46 -14.88
N ALA A 113 17.00 -19.43 -15.35
CA ALA A 113 18.01 -20.39 -14.93
C ALA A 113 18.42 -20.23 -13.46
N ARG A 114 18.18 -19.07 -12.83
CA ARG A 114 18.54 -18.81 -11.43
C ARG A 114 17.51 -19.32 -10.41
N LEU A 115 16.28 -19.56 -10.84
CA LEU A 115 15.25 -20.11 -9.99
C LEU A 115 15.39 -21.65 -10.00
N ASP A 116 16.26 -22.16 -9.13
CA ASP A 116 16.48 -23.60 -8.94
C ASP A 116 15.19 -24.30 -8.47
N GLY A 117 14.74 -25.35 -9.19
CA GLY A 117 13.90 -26.45 -8.67
C GLY A 117 12.47 -26.11 -8.19
N ALA A 118 11.49 -26.89 -8.67
CA ALA A 118 10.04 -26.79 -8.38
C ALA A 118 9.31 -25.51 -8.86
N GLU A 119 10.00 -24.37 -8.99
CA GLU A 119 9.46 -23.12 -9.55
C GLU A 119 9.92 -22.87 -11.00
N ALA A 120 9.99 -23.91 -11.84
CA ALA A 120 10.19 -23.69 -13.26
C ALA A 120 9.04 -22.81 -13.79
N PRO A 121 9.32 -21.65 -14.41
CA PRO A 121 8.26 -20.76 -14.87
C PRO A 121 7.39 -21.49 -15.88
N ASP A 122 6.09 -21.54 -15.61
CA ASP A 122 5.13 -21.83 -16.65
C ASP A 122 5.16 -20.73 -17.73
N CYS A 123 4.44 -20.96 -18.84
CA CYS A 123 4.39 -19.99 -19.93
C CYS A 123 3.85 -18.62 -19.50
N GLU A 124 2.97 -18.59 -18.48
CA GLU A 124 2.42 -17.34 -17.93
C GLU A 124 3.51 -16.57 -17.17
N SER A 125 4.27 -17.26 -16.32
CA SER A 125 5.40 -16.72 -15.57
C SER A 125 6.48 -16.15 -16.50
N ARG A 126 6.78 -16.84 -17.60
CA ARG A 126 7.73 -16.31 -18.61
C ARG A 126 7.21 -15.04 -19.29
N GLY A 127 5.90 -14.98 -19.55
CA GLY A 127 5.24 -13.78 -20.07
C GLY A 127 5.30 -12.59 -19.10
N ASP A 128 5.16 -12.85 -17.80
CA ASP A 128 5.29 -11.84 -16.74
C ASP A 128 6.72 -11.31 -16.63
N TRP A 129 7.71 -12.20 -16.69
CA TRP A 129 9.12 -11.78 -16.63
C TRP A 129 9.56 -11.00 -17.84
N THR A 130 8.99 -11.31 -19.02
CA THR A 130 9.21 -10.52 -20.23
C THR A 130 8.69 -9.09 -20.05
N VAL A 131 7.58 -8.90 -19.35
CA VAL A 131 7.07 -7.56 -19.02
C VAL A 131 8.01 -6.87 -18.05
N VAL A 132 8.43 -7.54 -16.96
CA VAL A 132 9.41 -6.99 -16.00
C VAL A 132 10.70 -6.60 -16.71
N ALA A 133 11.25 -7.44 -17.59
CA ALA A 133 12.48 -7.17 -18.35
C ALA A 133 12.33 -5.95 -19.26
N ARG A 134 11.20 -5.85 -19.97
CA ARG A 134 10.91 -4.71 -20.84
C ARG A 134 10.76 -3.41 -20.04
N THR A 135 10.00 -3.44 -18.95
CA THR A 135 9.81 -2.29 -18.06
C THR A 135 11.14 -1.87 -17.44
N ALA A 136 11.92 -2.81 -16.90
CA ALA A 136 13.22 -2.53 -16.33
C ALA A 136 14.21 -1.99 -17.38
N HIS A 137 14.22 -2.53 -18.61
CA HIS A 137 15.05 -2.01 -19.70
C HIS A 137 14.67 -0.56 -20.06
N ARG A 138 13.37 -0.30 -20.23
CA ARG A 138 12.83 1.05 -20.51
C ARG A 138 13.22 2.07 -19.43
N LEU A 139 13.34 1.63 -18.17
CA LEU A 139 13.66 2.46 -17.01
C LEU A 139 15.16 2.50 -16.68
N GLY A 140 16.02 1.78 -17.43
CA GLY A 140 17.44 1.65 -17.09
C GLY A 140 17.71 0.89 -15.78
N ALA A 141 16.78 0.03 -15.36
CA ALA A 141 16.76 -0.68 -14.08
C ALA A 141 16.90 -2.21 -14.23
N LEU A 142 17.50 -2.70 -15.33
CA LEU A 142 17.74 -4.14 -15.53
C LEU A 142 18.55 -4.81 -14.40
N PRO A 143 19.61 -4.19 -13.85
CA PRO A 143 20.31 -4.77 -12.69
C PRO A 143 19.42 -4.91 -11.46
N ASP A 144 18.52 -3.94 -11.24
CA ASP A 144 17.61 -3.94 -10.10
C ASP A 144 16.57 -5.06 -10.24
N ALA A 145 16.01 -5.24 -11.45
CA ALA A 145 15.12 -6.35 -11.76
C ALA A 145 15.84 -7.71 -11.64
N ALA A 146 17.10 -7.81 -12.07
CA ALA A 146 17.87 -9.03 -11.92
C ALA A 146 18.11 -9.42 -10.46
N ALA A 147 18.23 -8.44 -9.57
CA ALA A 147 18.39 -8.68 -8.14
C ALA A 147 17.12 -9.29 -7.52
N LEU A 148 15.92 -8.89 -7.95
CA LEU A 148 14.65 -9.51 -7.53
C LEU A 148 14.67 -11.03 -7.73
N PHE A 149 15.11 -11.52 -8.89
CA PHE A 149 15.16 -12.95 -9.20
C PHE A 149 16.26 -13.72 -8.46
N GLY A 150 17.15 -13.04 -7.74
CA GLY A 150 18.12 -13.65 -6.82
C GLY A 150 17.67 -13.69 -5.37
N ARG A 151 16.47 -13.17 -5.04
CA ARG A 151 15.97 -13.10 -3.67
C ARG A 151 15.29 -14.39 -3.24
N SER A 152 15.46 -14.74 -1.97
CA SER A 152 14.76 -15.86 -1.32
C SER A 152 13.76 -15.43 -0.25
N ASP A 153 13.74 -14.14 0.10
CA ASP A 153 12.88 -13.55 1.13
C ASP A 153 11.55 -13.01 0.57
N VAL A 154 11.39 -12.98 -0.76
CA VAL A 154 10.14 -12.66 -1.45
C VAL A 154 9.85 -13.70 -2.55
N PRO A 155 8.58 -14.03 -2.82
CA PRO A 155 8.22 -14.92 -3.91
C PRO A 155 8.37 -14.20 -5.26
N ALA A 156 9.56 -14.27 -5.86
CA ALA A 156 9.92 -13.51 -7.06
C ALA A 156 8.94 -13.71 -8.23
N HIS A 157 8.42 -14.93 -8.42
CA HIS A 157 7.41 -15.22 -9.45
C HIS A 157 6.13 -14.40 -9.23
N GLN A 158 5.66 -14.30 -7.99
CA GLN A 158 4.44 -13.55 -7.68
C GLN A 158 4.70 -12.04 -7.78
N VAL A 159 5.85 -11.55 -7.31
CA VAL A 159 6.22 -10.13 -7.46
C VAL A 159 6.24 -9.74 -8.94
N ALA A 160 6.84 -10.59 -9.80
CA ALA A 160 6.88 -10.35 -11.23
C ALA A 160 5.48 -10.36 -11.86
N ARG A 161 4.60 -11.29 -11.46
CA ARG A 161 3.21 -11.34 -11.88
C ARG A 161 2.43 -10.08 -11.49
N ASP A 162 2.53 -9.67 -10.23
CA ASP A 162 1.81 -8.50 -9.72
C ASP A 162 2.31 -7.21 -10.41
N LEU A 163 3.61 -7.09 -10.67
CA LEU A 163 4.20 -5.99 -11.45
C LEU A 163 3.67 -5.99 -12.88
N ALA A 164 3.72 -7.15 -13.54
CA ALA A 164 3.30 -7.28 -14.93
C ALA A 164 1.80 -7.01 -15.09
N ASN A 165 0.97 -7.45 -14.15
CA ASN A 165 -0.45 -7.15 -14.12
C ASN A 165 -0.71 -5.65 -13.97
N LEU A 166 0.01 -4.99 -13.06
CA LEU A 166 -0.11 -3.54 -12.88
C LEU A 166 0.30 -2.76 -14.13
N GLU A 167 1.45 -3.09 -14.74
CA GLU A 167 1.94 -2.46 -15.97
C GLU A 167 0.97 -2.67 -17.16
N ARG A 168 0.46 -3.89 -17.36
CA ARG A 168 -0.47 -4.21 -18.46
C ARG A 168 -1.84 -3.55 -18.30
N SER A 169 -2.26 -3.31 -17.07
CA SER A 169 -3.62 -2.83 -16.79
C SER A 169 -3.87 -1.38 -17.23
N ASP A 170 -2.83 -0.55 -17.34
CA ASP A 170 -2.93 0.93 -17.42
C ASP A 170 -3.74 1.57 -16.27
N ARG A 171 -3.89 0.84 -15.15
CA ARG A 171 -4.66 1.26 -13.98
C ARG A 171 -3.79 1.94 -12.92
N LEU A 172 -2.48 2.08 -13.12
CA LEU A 172 -1.64 2.87 -12.22
C LEU A 172 -1.91 4.37 -12.42
N ALA A 173 -2.21 5.08 -11.33
CA ALA A 173 -2.59 6.48 -11.34
C ALA A 173 -1.37 7.42 -11.47
N GLY A 174 -1.58 8.55 -12.14
CA GLY A 174 -0.56 9.57 -12.34
C GLY A 174 -0.10 9.73 -13.79
N SER A 175 0.78 10.70 -14.01
CA SER A 175 1.43 10.93 -15.30
C SER A 175 2.38 9.78 -15.66
N PRO A 176 2.77 9.62 -16.94
CA PRO A 176 3.78 8.62 -17.34
C PRO A 176 5.05 8.68 -16.49
N ARG A 177 5.54 9.90 -16.21
CA ARG A 177 6.71 10.09 -15.34
C ARG A 177 6.49 9.57 -13.92
N ARG A 178 5.33 9.84 -13.29
CA ARG A 178 5.02 9.35 -11.93
C ARG A 178 4.99 7.82 -11.91
N ARG A 179 4.43 7.19 -12.94
CA ARG A 179 4.39 5.73 -13.08
C ARG A 179 5.80 5.16 -13.19
N ASP A 180 6.65 5.78 -13.98
CA ASP A 180 8.06 5.39 -14.13
C ASP A 180 8.84 5.53 -12.83
N ASP A 181 8.61 6.61 -12.08
CA ASP A 181 9.20 6.83 -10.76
C ASP A 181 8.76 5.74 -9.77
N ILE A 182 7.49 5.31 -9.80
CA ILE A 182 6.97 4.22 -8.96
C ILE A 182 7.64 2.89 -9.32
N PHE A 183 7.65 2.49 -10.59
CA PHE A 183 8.26 1.22 -11.00
C PHE A 183 9.76 1.21 -10.70
N THR A 184 10.45 2.32 -10.93
CA THR A 184 11.86 2.48 -10.57
C THR A 184 12.06 2.35 -9.05
N GLY A 185 11.19 2.97 -8.24
CA GLY A 185 11.20 2.88 -6.78
C GLY A 185 11.03 1.44 -6.29
N LEU A 186 10.04 0.71 -6.81
CA LEU A 186 9.78 -0.69 -6.49
C LEU A 186 10.98 -1.58 -6.86
N LEU A 187 11.51 -1.46 -8.09
CA LEU A 187 12.67 -2.23 -8.52
C LEU A 187 13.89 -1.97 -7.63
N ARG A 188 14.15 -0.72 -7.24
CA ARG A 188 15.21 -0.36 -6.30
C ARG A 188 15.02 -0.96 -4.91
N GLN A 189 13.78 -0.99 -4.40
CA GLN A 189 13.48 -1.63 -3.12
C GLN A 189 13.75 -3.14 -3.16
N PHE A 190 13.46 -3.80 -4.29
CA PHE A 190 13.81 -5.21 -4.48
C PHE A 190 15.33 -5.42 -4.64
N ALA A 191 16.03 -4.48 -5.27
CA ALA A 191 17.48 -4.55 -5.43
C ALA A 191 18.27 -4.25 -4.15
N GLY A 192 17.67 -3.50 -3.22
CA GLY A 192 18.27 -3.10 -1.96
C GLY A 192 18.64 -4.28 -1.05
N GLY A 193 19.64 -4.05 -0.19
CA GLY A 193 20.11 -5.07 0.76
C GLY A 193 19.18 -5.34 1.94
N GLU A 194 18.19 -4.48 2.18
CA GLU A 194 17.28 -4.58 3.33
C GLU A 194 16.05 -5.42 3.01
N THR A 195 15.97 -6.62 3.57
CA THR A 195 14.81 -7.53 3.48
C THR A 195 13.47 -6.86 3.78
N ALA A 196 13.42 -6.01 4.82
CA ALA A 196 12.18 -5.36 5.22
C ALA A 196 11.60 -4.45 4.11
N HIS A 197 12.46 -3.78 3.33
CA HIS A 197 12.02 -2.93 2.22
C HIS A 197 11.50 -3.76 1.04
N ALA A 198 12.19 -4.82 0.66
CA ALA A 198 11.74 -5.71 -0.41
C ALA A 198 10.40 -6.40 -0.07
N VAL A 199 10.26 -6.88 1.18
CA VAL A 199 9.03 -7.53 1.66
C VAL A 199 7.87 -6.53 1.75
N GLY A 200 8.13 -5.29 2.18
CA GLY A 200 7.12 -4.21 2.16
C GLY A 200 6.65 -3.86 0.75
N ALA A 201 7.60 -3.66 -0.18
CA ALA A 201 7.31 -3.38 -1.58
C ALA A 201 6.49 -4.50 -2.26
N ALA A 202 6.83 -5.75 -1.96
CA ALA A 202 6.07 -6.92 -2.44
C ALA A 202 4.64 -6.93 -1.89
N ALA A 203 4.45 -6.54 -0.62
CA ALA A 203 3.13 -6.45 0.00
C ALA A 203 2.25 -5.36 -0.65
N GLU A 204 2.80 -4.17 -0.90
CA GLU A 204 2.12 -3.07 -1.60
C GLU A 204 1.72 -3.46 -3.01
N LEU A 205 2.65 -4.05 -3.76
CA LEU A 205 2.42 -4.48 -5.13
C LEU A 205 1.36 -5.58 -5.21
N ARG A 206 1.40 -6.55 -4.28
CA ARG A 206 0.38 -7.60 -4.18
C ARG A 206 -1.00 -7.04 -3.82
N ALA A 207 -1.07 -6.06 -2.92
CA ALA A 207 -2.33 -5.40 -2.58
C ALA A 207 -2.91 -4.67 -3.81
N ALA A 208 -2.09 -3.94 -4.56
CA ALA A 208 -2.52 -3.34 -5.82
C ALA A 208 -2.94 -4.39 -6.86
N GLY A 209 -2.17 -5.46 -7.04
CA GLY A 209 -2.49 -6.56 -7.97
C GLY A 209 -3.86 -7.19 -7.70
N ARG A 210 -4.20 -7.42 -6.42
CA ARG A 210 -5.53 -7.92 -6.03
C ARG A 210 -6.65 -6.94 -6.37
N LEU A 211 -6.46 -5.64 -6.11
CA LEU A 211 -7.46 -4.64 -6.44
C LEU A 211 -7.77 -4.55 -7.94
N LEU A 212 -6.83 -4.91 -8.82
CA LEU A 212 -7.09 -4.96 -10.26
C LEU A 212 -8.12 -6.03 -10.65
N GLY A 213 -8.20 -7.12 -9.90
CA GLY A 213 -9.20 -8.18 -10.09
C GLY A 213 -10.44 -8.02 -9.19
N ASP A 214 -10.44 -7.07 -8.27
CA ASP A 214 -11.50 -6.87 -7.29
C ASP A 214 -12.63 -6.00 -7.88
N ALA A 215 -13.87 -6.48 -7.79
CA ALA A 215 -15.06 -5.76 -8.22
C ALA A 215 -15.31 -4.45 -7.44
N ARG A 216 -14.68 -4.28 -6.28
CA ARG A 216 -14.74 -3.03 -5.51
C ARG A 216 -14.09 -1.88 -6.26
N LEU A 217 -13.00 -2.10 -7.00
CA LEU A 217 -12.34 -1.03 -7.74
C LEU A 217 -13.27 -0.53 -8.86
N ALA A 218 -13.50 0.79 -8.94
CA ALA A 218 -14.42 1.34 -9.92
C ALA A 218 -14.04 0.94 -11.36
N GLU A 219 -15.02 0.61 -12.21
CA GLU A 219 -14.79 0.46 -13.65
C GLU A 219 -14.14 1.73 -14.20
N GLY A 220 -13.04 1.67 -14.94
CA GLY A 220 -12.25 2.86 -15.34
C GLY A 220 -11.39 3.54 -14.24
N GLY A 221 -11.53 3.13 -12.96
CA GLY A 221 -10.75 3.64 -11.84
C GLY A 221 -9.25 3.31 -11.89
N ARG A 222 -8.44 3.99 -11.09
CA ARG A 222 -6.99 3.80 -11.03
C ARG A 222 -6.52 3.70 -9.59
N ILE A 223 -5.34 3.11 -9.42
CA ILE A 223 -4.67 2.84 -8.15
C ILE A 223 -3.45 3.76 -8.06
N ALA A 224 -3.33 4.54 -7.00
CA ALA A 224 -2.12 5.29 -6.68
C ALA A 224 -1.30 4.52 -5.63
N LEU A 225 -0.10 4.12 -6.00
CA LEU A 225 0.94 3.68 -5.06
C LEU A 225 1.79 4.87 -4.63
N ASP A 226 2.31 4.83 -3.40
CA ASP A 226 3.16 5.89 -2.80
C ASP A 226 2.54 7.29 -3.03
N ALA A 227 1.26 7.45 -2.65
CA ALA A 227 0.59 8.75 -2.74
C ALA A 227 1.16 9.66 -1.66
N ARG A 228 1.56 10.88 -2.03
CA ARG A 228 2.21 11.82 -1.11
C ARG A 228 1.39 13.09 -0.92
N ARG A 229 1.57 13.71 0.23
CA ARG A 229 0.95 15.00 0.54
C ARG A 229 1.28 16.04 -0.53
N GLY A 230 0.25 16.78 -0.95
CA GLY A 230 0.35 17.82 -1.98
C GLY A 230 0.35 17.30 -3.42
N GLU A 231 0.34 15.97 -3.63
CA GLU A 231 0.19 15.41 -4.97
C GLU A 231 -1.27 15.44 -5.42
N ARG A 232 -1.48 15.94 -6.65
CA ARG A 232 -2.76 15.84 -7.35
C ARG A 232 -2.75 14.60 -8.24
N ILE A 233 -3.60 13.62 -7.94
CA ILE A 233 -3.58 12.31 -8.59
C ILE A 233 -4.94 12.01 -9.23
N ASP A 234 -4.94 11.71 -10.53
CA ASP A 234 -6.14 11.26 -11.25
C ASP A 234 -6.38 9.76 -11.00
N LEU A 235 -7.45 9.47 -10.25
CA LEU A 235 -7.89 8.11 -9.92
C LEU A 235 -8.89 7.55 -10.95
N GLY A 236 -9.06 8.22 -12.09
CA GLY A 236 -9.98 7.81 -13.16
C GLY A 236 -11.42 8.26 -12.91
N ASN A 237 -12.27 8.14 -13.93
CA ASN A 237 -13.71 8.46 -13.88
C ASN A 237 -14.06 9.87 -13.38
N GLY A 238 -13.18 10.84 -13.60
CA GLY A 238 -13.38 12.21 -13.12
C GLY A 238 -13.09 12.40 -11.63
N VAL A 239 -12.59 11.39 -10.93
CA VAL A 239 -12.15 11.50 -9.54
C VAL A 239 -10.67 11.89 -9.50
N VAL A 240 -10.41 13.12 -9.09
CA VAL A 240 -9.06 13.63 -8.91
C VAL A 240 -8.82 13.85 -7.42
N LEU A 241 -7.93 13.05 -6.84
CA LEU A 241 -7.43 13.24 -5.49
C LEU A 241 -6.64 14.54 -5.44
N GLY A 242 -7.11 15.50 -4.64
CA GLY A 242 -6.47 16.81 -4.51
C GLY A 242 -5.26 16.81 -3.59
N ASP A 243 -5.42 16.26 -2.38
CA ASP A 243 -4.39 16.11 -1.36
C ASP A 243 -4.79 14.98 -0.40
N ILE A 244 -3.79 14.35 0.22
CA ILE A 244 -3.95 13.37 1.30
C ILE A 244 -3.63 13.96 2.69
N ALA A 245 -3.33 15.25 2.79
CA ALA A 245 -3.15 15.92 4.09
C ALA A 245 -4.32 15.63 5.06
N PRO A 246 -4.02 15.37 6.35
CA PRO A 246 -2.71 15.51 7.00
C PRO A 246 -1.75 14.31 6.81
N VAL A 247 -2.17 13.25 6.11
CA VAL A 247 -1.32 12.06 5.88
C VAL A 247 -0.11 12.47 5.02
N PRO A 248 1.13 12.22 5.47
CA PRO A 248 2.33 12.60 4.70
C PRO A 248 2.50 11.72 3.45
N GLN A 249 2.21 10.43 3.60
CA GLN A 249 2.33 9.42 2.57
C GLN A 249 1.35 8.28 2.89
N ALA A 250 0.72 7.75 1.83
CA ALA A 250 -0.12 6.56 1.88
C ALA A 250 0.43 5.51 0.91
N ASP A 251 0.43 4.25 1.34
CA ASP A 251 0.93 3.13 0.56
C ASP A 251 0.06 2.91 -0.69
N LEU A 252 -1.26 3.03 -0.53
CA LEU A 252 -2.24 2.74 -1.57
C LEU A 252 -3.46 3.67 -1.49
N VAL A 253 -3.88 4.25 -2.61
CA VAL A 253 -5.12 5.04 -2.72
C VAL A 253 -5.88 4.65 -3.99
N TYR A 254 -7.19 4.46 -3.89
CA TYR A 254 -8.02 4.09 -5.04
C TYR A 254 -9.47 4.52 -4.85
N VAL A 255 -10.28 4.41 -5.90
CA VAL A 255 -11.71 4.72 -5.87
C VAL A 255 -12.54 3.46 -6.08
N THR A 256 -13.52 3.25 -5.21
CA THR A 256 -14.44 2.13 -5.31
C THR A 256 -15.61 2.41 -6.25
N ALA A 257 -16.35 1.37 -6.66
CA ALA A 257 -17.46 1.48 -7.61
C ALA A 257 -18.58 2.44 -7.15
N ASP A 258 -18.78 2.60 -5.84
CA ASP A 258 -19.66 3.57 -5.21
C ASP A 258 -19.06 4.99 -5.11
N ARG A 259 -17.91 5.23 -5.76
CA ARG A 259 -17.15 6.49 -5.83
C ARG A 259 -16.49 6.93 -4.53
N VAL A 260 -16.35 6.02 -3.58
CA VAL A 260 -15.64 6.30 -2.33
C VAL A 260 -14.12 6.18 -2.53
N VAL A 261 -13.37 7.18 -2.07
CA VAL A 261 -11.90 7.17 -2.10
C VAL A 261 -11.38 6.44 -0.87
N ASN A 262 -10.65 5.37 -1.10
CA ASN A 262 -10.03 4.56 -0.05
C ASN A 262 -8.55 4.90 0.05
N LEU A 263 -8.10 5.19 1.27
CA LEU A 263 -6.69 5.35 1.64
C LEU A 263 -6.30 4.15 2.51
N ALA A 264 -5.37 3.35 2.02
CA ALA A 264 -4.98 2.10 2.62
C ALA A 264 -3.52 2.14 3.12
N GLU A 265 -3.32 1.70 4.36
CA GLU A 265 -1.99 1.34 4.87
C GLU A 265 -1.75 -0.14 4.56
N VAL A 266 -0.62 -0.47 3.93
CA VAL A 266 -0.28 -1.84 3.55
C VAL A 266 0.88 -2.35 4.41
N LYS A 267 0.75 -3.56 4.94
CA LYS A 267 1.79 -4.20 5.73
C LYS A 267 1.97 -5.65 5.31
N ALA A 268 3.22 -6.11 5.35
CA ALA A 268 3.53 -7.49 5.00
C ALA A 268 2.90 -8.48 5.99
N THR A 269 2.88 -8.14 7.28
CA THR A 269 2.32 -8.97 8.34
C THR A 269 1.51 -8.13 9.33
N ALA A 270 0.60 -8.79 10.04
CA ALA A 270 -0.15 -8.20 11.15
C ALA A 270 0.76 -7.68 12.28
N GLN A 271 1.88 -8.37 12.53
CA GLN A 271 2.85 -7.92 13.54
C GLN A 271 3.50 -6.59 13.14
N THR A 272 3.87 -6.42 11.86
CA THR A 272 4.45 -5.18 11.35
C THR A 272 3.48 -4.00 11.49
N LEU A 273 2.17 -4.24 11.32
CA LEU A 273 1.14 -3.24 11.59
C LEU A 273 1.15 -2.82 13.07
N ALA A 274 1.08 -3.79 13.99
CA ALA A 274 1.07 -3.50 15.42
C ALA A 274 2.35 -2.75 15.87
N ASP A 275 3.51 -3.15 15.34
CA ASP A 275 4.78 -2.47 15.61
C ASP A 275 4.80 -1.04 15.06
N LYS A 276 4.24 -0.82 13.86
CA LYS A 276 4.10 0.51 13.26
C LYS A 276 3.19 1.40 14.11
N MET A 277 2.03 0.91 14.53
CA MET A 277 1.10 1.67 15.39
C MET A 277 1.75 2.00 16.74
N ARG A 278 2.60 1.12 17.30
CA ARG A 278 3.33 1.39 18.55
C ARG A 278 4.41 2.46 18.36
N LYS A 279 5.11 2.44 17.23
CA LYS A 279 6.21 3.37 16.91
C LYS A 279 5.70 4.77 16.53
N ASP A 280 4.61 4.82 15.75
CA ASP A 280 4.05 6.02 15.14
C ASP A 280 2.52 6.00 15.26
N PRO A 281 1.98 6.21 16.49
CA PRO A 281 0.55 6.15 16.73
C PRO A 281 -0.23 7.22 15.95
N ASP A 282 0.39 8.38 15.73
CA ASP A 282 -0.24 9.53 15.07
C ASP A 282 -0.54 9.27 13.59
N GLN A 283 0.10 8.28 12.96
CA GLN A 283 -0.18 7.95 11.55
C GLN A 283 -1.65 7.58 11.35
N LEU A 284 -2.22 6.75 12.23
CA LEU A 284 -3.62 6.36 12.11
C LEU A 284 -4.54 7.55 12.38
N ASP A 285 -4.20 8.41 13.35
CA ASP A 285 -4.97 9.61 13.65
C ASP A 285 -5.00 10.58 12.46
N ARG A 286 -3.88 10.73 11.75
CA ARG A 286 -3.83 11.51 10.49
C ARG A 286 -4.72 10.91 9.41
N MET A 287 -4.76 9.58 9.26
CA MET A 287 -5.65 8.91 8.31
C MET A 287 -7.12 9.12 8.70
N LEU A 288 -7.44 9.05 9.98
CA LEU A 288 -8.79 9.27 10.52
C LEU A 288 -9.24 10.72 10.36
N GLU A 289 -8.35 11.69 10.53
CA GLU A 289 -8.60 13.10 10.24
C GLU A 289 -8.87 13.31 8.74
N TRP A 290 -8.05 12.69 7.87
CA TRP A 290 -8.28 12.74 6.42
C TRP A 290 -9.64 12.18 6.02
N ARG A 291 -10.06 11.06 6.64
CA ARG A 291 -11.40 10.48 6.49
C ARG A 291 -12.49 11.44 6.98
N GLY A 292 -12.30 12.04 8.15
CA GLY A 292 -13.27 12.93 8.80
C GLY A 292 -13.55 14.22 8.03
N ALA A 293 -12.67 14.65 7.13
CA ALA A 293 -12.88 15.81 6.28
C ALA A 293 -13.97 15.60 5.20
N ASP A 294 -14.24 14.36 4.81
CA ASP A 294 -15.35 13.99 3.91
C ASP A 294 -15.78 12.55 4.19
N PRO A 295 -16.51 12.31 5.30
CA PRO A 295 -16.80 10.97 5.79
C PRO A 295 -17.80 10.21 4.92
N ASP A 296 -18.46 10.85 3.95
CA ASP A 296 -19.32 10.16 3.00
C ASP A 296 -18.51 9.62 1.81
N MET A 297 -17.45 10.34 1.41
CA MET A 297 -16.66 10.01 0.22
C MET A 297 -15.28 9.44 0.52
N ARG A 298 -14.84 9.36 1.78
CA ARG A 298 -13.51 8.87 2.17
C ARG A 298 -13.56 7.70 3.12
N ARG A 299 -12.70 6.71 2.91
CA ARG A 299 -12.54 5.55 3.80
C ARG A 299 -11.07 5.26 4.04
N VAL A 300 -10.80 4.70 5.21
CA VAL A 300 -9.49 4.22 5.61
C VAL A 300 -9.59 2.73 5.84
N GLU A 301 -8.60 1.99 5.38
CA GLU A 301 -8.50 0.55 5.57
C GLU A 301 -7.06 0.11 5.76
N VAL A 302 -6.87 -1.14 6.17
CA VAL A 302 -5.54 -1.74 6.32
C VAL A 302 -5.46 -3.01 5.48
N HIS A 303 -4.36 -3.21 4.77
CA HIS A 303 -4.08 -4.42 4.02
C HIS A 303 -2.91 -5.18 4.65
N ILE A 304 -3.12 -6.46 4.92
CA ILE A 304 -2.10 -7.40 5.41
C ILE A 304 -1.87 -8.44 4.31
N ALA A 305 -0.63 -8.54 3.84
CA ALA A 305 -0.32 -9.30 2.63
C ALA A 305 -0.34 -10.83 2.80
N THR A 306 -0.36 -11.33 4.04
CA THR A 306 -0.39 -12.76 4.35
C THR A 306 -1.33 -13.07 5.51
N GLU A 307 -2.00 -14.22 5.46
CA GLU A 307 -2.74 -14.76 6.61
C GLU A 307 -1.83 -15.36 7.69
N ASN A 308 -0.58 -15.71 7.36
CA ASN A 308 0.33 -16.30 8.31
C ASN A 308 0.65 -15.31 9.45
N GLY A 309 0.34 -15.72 10.69
CA GLY A 309 0.54 -14.86 11.85
C GLY A 309 -0.41 -13.67 11.89
N TRP A 310 -1.59 -13.77 11.28
CA TRP A 310 -2.63 -12.73 11.30
C TRP A 310 -2.99 -12.27 12.72
N THR A 311 -2.88 -13.15 13.73
CA THR A 311 -3.09 -12.84 15.15
C THR A 311 -2.11 -11.80 15.71
N GLY A 312 -1.08 -11.40 14.94
CA GLY A 312 -0.20 -10.28 15.30
C GLY A 312 -0.96 -8.97 15.57
N VAL A 313 -2.18 -8.80 15.03
CA VAL A 313 -3.05 -7.65 15.34
C VAL A 313 -3.53 -7.65 16.80
N PHE A 314 -3.45 -8.78 17.51
CA PHE A 314 -3.70 -8.90 18.94
C PHE A 314 -2.50 -8.51 19.79
N SER A 315 -1.42 -8.01 19.18
CA SER A 315 -0.27 -7.52 19.92
C SER A 315 -0.64 -6.30 20.76
N ARG A 316 -0.08 -6.27 21.98
CA ARG A 316 -0.27 -5.13 22.89
C ARG A 316 0.37 -3.87 22.33
N MET A 317 -0.37 -2.77 22.49
CA MET A 317 0.08 -1.41 22.28
C MET A 317 0.81 -0.91 23.54
N ARG A 318 1.17 0.37 23.61
CA ARG A 318 1.88 0.94 24.77
C ARG A 318 1.03 0.75 26.04
N PRO A 319 1.65 0.43 27.20
CA PRO A 319 0.91 0.16 28.43
C PRO A 319 0.01 1.32 28.90
N GLU A 320 0.34 2.56 28.54
CA GLU A 320 -0.43 3.76 28.92
C GLU A 320 -1.62 4.06 27.99
N SER A 321 -1.80 3.30 26.90
CA SER A 321 -2.90 3.49 25.96
C SER A 321 -4.21 2.90 26.50
N GLU A 322 -5.33 3.63 26.35
CA GLU A 322 -6.67 3.09 26.65
C GLU A 322 -7.00 1.87 25.77
N GLU A 323 -6.56 1.91 24.51
CA GLU A 323 -6.57 0.79 23.57
C GLU A 323 -5.37 -0.10 23.85
N ARG A 324 -5.62 -1.31 24.37
CA ARG A 324 -4.56 -2.21 24.84
C ARG A 324 -3.97 -3.02 23.71
N TYR A 325 -4.72 -3.25 22.64
CA TYR A 325 -4.32 -4.04 21.48
C TYR A 325 -4.51 -3.28 20.17
N ALA A 326 -3.69 -3.58 19.17
CA ALA A 326 -3.78 -2.92 17.86
C ALA A 326 -5.17 -3.12 17.22
N ILE A 327 -5.76 -4.31 17.35
CA ILE A 327 -7.10 -4.60 16.83
C ILE A 327 -8.21 -3.75 17.46
N GLU A 328 -8.14 -3.45 18.76
CA GLU A 328 -9.17 -2.64 19.44
C GLU A 328 -9.25 -1.25 18.83
N ARG A 329 -8.08 -0.66 18.51
CA ARG A 329 -8.01 0.64 17.82
C ARG A 329 -8.65 0.59 16.43
N LEU A 330 -8.45 -0.49 15.68
CA LEU A 330 -9.07 -0.67 14.36
C LEU A 330 -10.60 -0.79 14.49
N ILE A 331 -11.09 -1.56 15.46
CA ILE A 331 -12.52 -1.76 15.74
C ILE A 331 -13.18 -0.45 16.15
N VAL A 332 -12.66 0.23 17.18
CA VAL A 332 -13.23 1.47 17.72
C VAL A 332 -13.33 2.56 16.65
N ASN A 333 -12.35 2.61 15.75
CA ASN A 333 -12.31 3.60 14.69
C ASN A 333 -13.02 3.16 13.40
N GLY A 334 -13.63 1.97 13.38
CA GLY A 334 -14.39 1.45 12.25
C GLY A 334 -13.52 1.22 11.01
N ILE A 335 -12.32 0.68 11.18
CA ILE A 335 -11.34 0.46 10.10
C ILE A 335 -11.37 -1.03 9.71
N PRO A 336 -11.80 -1.38 8.49
CA PRO A 336 -11.74 -2.76 8.02
C PRO A 336 -10.29 -3.20 7.77
N VAL A 337 -10.05 -4.50 7.92
CA VAL A 337 -8.75 -5.13 7.67
C VAL A 337 -8.90 -6.15 6.53
N CYS A 338 -8.17 -5.92 5.45
CA CYS A 338 -8.03 -6.87 4.35
C CYS A 338 -6.85 -7.79 4.65
N ILE A 339 -7.07 -9.09 4.85
CA ILE A 339 -6.02 -10.10 5.00
C ILE A 339 -6.08 -11.00 3.77
N GLU A 340 -5.08 -10.88 2.89
CA GLU A 340 -5.12 -11.49 1.56
C GLU A 340 -6.39 -11.10 0.78
N GLU A 341 -7.27 -12.05 0.49
CA GLU A 341 -8.53 -11.84 -0.24
C GLU A 341 -9.72 -11.55 0.70
N ARG A 342 -9.51 -11.68 2.02
CA ARG A 342 -10.55 -11.58 3.03
C ARG A 342 -10.66 -10.16 3.55
N VAL A 343 -11.81 -9.53 3.39
CA VAL A 343 -12.14 -8.29 4.10
C VAL A 343 -12.81 -8.67 5.42
N LEU A 344 -12.27 -8.17 6.54
CA LEU A 344 -12.86 -8.30 7.88
C LEU A 344 -13.35 -6.93 8.33
N MET A 345 -14.66 -6.82 8.48
CA MET A 345 -15.34 -5.61 8.96
C MET A 345 -15.16 -5.43 10.48
N PRO A 346 -15.34 -4.21 11.04
CA PRO A 346 -15.11 -3.96 12.46
C PRO A 346 -15.90 -4.86 13.43
N ASP A 347 -17.14 -5.21 13.08
CA ASP A 347 -17.98 -6.15 13.82
C ASP A 347 -17.46 -7.59 13.75
N GLU A 348 -17.03 -8.03 12.57
CA GLU A 348 -16.36 -9.33 12.39
C GLU A 348 -15.05 -9.41 13.19
N LEU A 349 -14.24 -8.34 13.16
CA LEU A 349 -13.01 -8.22 13.94
C LEU A 349 -13.28 -8.33 15.44
N GLN A 350 -14.33 -7.69 15.95
CA GLN A 350 -14.75 -7.79 17.35
C GLN A 350 -15.13 -9.23 17.72
N VAL A 351 -15.93 -9.90 16.89
CA VAL A 351 -16.35 -11.30 17.14
C VAL A 351 -15.14 -12.25 17.15
N ILE A 352 -14.21 -12.10 16.20
CA ILE A 352 -12.98 -12.89 16.14
C ILE A 352 -12.10 -12.63 17.37
N PHE A 353 -11.97 -11.37 17.79
CA PHE A 353 -11.18 -11.00 18.97
C PHE A 353 -11.73 -11.65 20.24
N ASP A 354 -13.04 -11.51 20.47
CA ASP A 354 -13.72 -12.08 21.65
C ASP A 354 -13.68 -13.61 21.65
N ALA A 355 -13.86 -14.24 20.48
CA ALA A 355 -13.76 -15.69 20.33
C ALA A 355 -12.34 -16.20 20.61
N THR A 356 -11.33 -15.52 20.05
CA THR A 356 -9.93 -15.90 20.26
C THR A 356 -9.51 -15.75 21.72
N PHE A 357 -9.92 -14.65 22.37
CA PHE A 357 -9.61 -14.43 23.78
C PHE A 357 -10.29 -15.46 24.69
N ARG A 358 -11.57 -15.79 24.45
CA ARG A 358 -12.27 -16.88 25.16
C ARG A 358 -11.57 -18.22 24.97
N ALA A 359 -11.24 -18.57 23.73
CA ALA A 359 -10.56 -19.83 23.44
C ALA A 359 -9.18 -19.95 24.10
N TYR A 360 -8.42 -18.84 24.14
CA TYR A 360 -7.14 -18.77 24.87
C TYR A 360 -7.34 -18.89 26.38
N VAL A 361 -8.39 -18.27 26.94
CA VAL A 361 -8.73 -18.42 28.37
C VAL A 361 -9.06 -19.86 28.71
N ASP A 362 -9.81 -20.56 27.87
CA ASP A 362 -10.28 -21.92 28.10
C ASP A 362 -9.18 -22.98 27.92
N ASN A 363 -8.26 -22.78 26.96
CA ASN A 363 -7.32 -23.84 26.53
C ASN A 363 -5.85 -23.42 26.48
N GLY A 364 -5.54 -22.13 26.64
CA GLY A 364 -4.22 -21.57 26.33
C GLY A 364 -3.49 -20.91 27.50
N ARG A 365 -4.15 -20.64 28.64
CA ARG A 365 -3.55 -19.91 29.77
C ARG A 365 -2.26 -20.54 30.31
N GLU A 366 -2.18 -21.85 30.30
CA GLU A 366 -1.02 -22.61 30.80
C GLU A 366 0.02 -22.89 29.71
N PHE A 367 -0.17 -22.35 28.50
CA PHE A 367 0.70 -22.61 27.38
C PHE A 367 2.11 -22.01 27.60
N PRO A 368 3.19 -22.81 27.54
CA PRO A 368 4.55 -22.35 27.88
C PRO A 368 5.07 -21.17 27.04
N GLY A 369 4.54 -20.96 25.83
CA GLY A 369 4.89 -19.85 24.94
C GLY A 369 4.02 -18.60 25.10
N GLY A 370 3.14 -18.56 26.11
CA GLY A 370 2.16 -17.48 26.30
C GLY A 370 1.15 -17.38 25.14
N PRO A 371 0.43 -16.24 25.05
CA PRO A 371 -0.61 -16.05 24.03
C PRO A 371 -0.07 -16.15 22.60
N GLY A 372 1.08 -15.53 22.31
CA GLY A 372 1.66 -15.53 20.97
C GLY A 372 2.05 -16.93 20.49
N GLY A 373 2.70 -17.71 21.35
CA GLY A 373 3.03 -19.10 21.04
C GLY A 373 1.78 -19.97 20.85
N TRP A 374 0.76 -19.76 21.68
CA TRP A 374 -0.51 -20.49 21.57
C TRP A 374 -1.25 -20.14 20.27
N PHE A 375 -1.30 -18.86 19.88
CA PHE A 375 -1.89 -18.43 18.61
C PHE A 375 -1.15 -19.02 17.41
N ALA A 376 0.17 -18.98 17.40
CA ALA A 376 0.96 -19.54 16.30
C ALA A 376 0.71 -21.05 16.11
N GLN A 377 0.44 -21.78 17.20
CA GLN A 377 0.13 -23.21 17.12
C GLN A 377 -1.31 -23.51 16.71
N ASN A 378 -2.30 -22.76 17.23
CA ASN A 378 -3.71 -23.12 17.09
C ASN A 378 -4.46 -22.27 16.04
N LEU A 379 -3.96 -21.08 15.73
CA LEU A 379 -4.56 -20.11 14.80
C LEU A 379 -3.53 -19.60 13.77
N PRO A 380 -2.71 -20.47 13.12
CA PRO A 380 -1.64 -20.01 12.23
C PRO A 380 -2.14 -19.24 11.01
N THR A 381 -3.36 -19.54 10.55
CA THR A 381 -4.01 -19.01 9.35
C THR A 381 -5.48 -18.68 9.63
N LEU A 382 -6.15 -17.96 8.71
CA LEU A 382 -7.58 -17.70 8.85
C LEU A 382 -8.41 -18.98 8.65
N SER A 383 -7.95 -19.87 7.77
CA SER A 383 -8.59 -21.18 7.58
C SER A 383 -8.54 -22.06 8.83
N ALA A 384 -7.39 -22.08 9.52
CA ALA A 384 -7.28 -22.77 10.81
C ALA A 384 -8.17 -22.12 11.88
N ALA A 385 -8.22 -20.78 11.90
CA ALA A 385 -9.08 -20.03 12.81
C ALA A 385 -10.57 -20.32 12.58
N ARG A 386 -11.03 -20.44 11.33
CA ARG A 386 -12.40 -20.86 11.02
C ARG A 386 -12.77 -22.18 11.69
N GLU A 387 -11.92 -23.18 11.54
CA GLU A 387 -12.20 -24.52 12.06
C GLU A 387 -12.15 -24.52 13.59
N PHE A 388 -11.14 -23.86 14.16
CA PHE A 388 -10.89 -23.85 15.59
C PHE A 388 -11.89 -22.97 16.37
N LEU A 389 -12.28 -21.82 15.82
CA LEU A 389 -13.13 -20.83 16.50
C LEU A 389 -14.63 -21.05 16.28
N ARG A 390 -15.04 -22.02 15.45
CA ARG A 390 -16.46 -22.36 15.25
C ARG A 390 -17.22 -22.65 16.56
N PRO A 391 -16.68 -23.41 17.53
CA PRO A 391 -17.34 -23.60 18.83
C PRO A 391 -17.50 -22.32 19.65
N TYR A 392 -16.76 -21.26 19.31
CA TYR A 392 -16.79 -19.96 19.97
C TYR A 392 -17.69 -18.94 19.24
N GLY A 393 -18.44 -19.40 18.23
CA GLY A 393 -19.42 -18.58 17.49
C GLY A 393 -18.88 -17.84 16.29
N VAL A 394 -17.71 -18.25 15.75
CA VAL A 394 -17.17 -17.71 14.50
C VAL A 394 -17.54 -18.64 13.35
N ASP A 395 -18.59 -18.30 12.61
CA ASP A 395 -19.13 -19.09 11.49
C ASP A 395 -18.98 -18.42 10.11
N PHE A 396 -18.61 -17.15 10.10
CA PHE A 396 -18.40 -16.38 8.88
C PHE A 396 -16.99 -16.55 8.31
N LEU A 397 -15.95 -16.77 9.14
CA LEU A 397 -14.61 -17.15 8.67
C LEU A 397 -14.69 -18.36 7.76
#